data_AF-A0A821UY62-F1
#
_entry.id   AF-A0A821UY62-F1
#
_cell.length_a   1.000
_cell.length_b   1.000
_cell.length_c   1.000
_cell.angle_alpha   90.00
_cell.angle_beta   90.00
_cell.angle_gamma   90.00
#
_symmetry.space_group_name_H-M   'P 1'
#
loop_
_entity.id
_entity.type
_entity.pdbx_description
1 polymer ?
#
loop_
_entity_poly.entity_id
_entity_poly.type
_entity_poly.pdbx_seq_one_letter_code
_entity_poly.pdbx_strand_id
1 'polypeptide(L)' 'AYKNLPKSFDSLRIPTPIDLNTITDSNLRQRLNEQCQKILQRTTSDMMLVYIAIAETKYNEWQIKFDKAINDMKKNLTRE' A
#
# COMPACT_ATOMS: atom_id res chain seq x y z
N ALA A 1 -25.01 -12.36 10.21
CA ALA A 1 -25.83 -11.31 9.57
C ALA A 1 -25.49 -9.97 10.22
N TYR A 2 -24.68 -9.15 9.55
CA TYR A 2 -24.22 -7.84 10.05
C TYR A 2 -25.38 -6.84 10.02
N LYS A 3 -26.16 -6.77 11.10
CA LYS A 3 -27.18 -5.73 11.27
C LYS A 3 -26.50 -4.51 11.89
N ASN A 4 -26.45 -3.42 11.13
CA ASN A 4 -26.10 -2.05 11.55
C ASN A 4 -24.65 -1.59 11.31
N LEU A 5 -24.13 -1.82 10.10
CA LEU A 5 -23.09 -0.91 9.59
C LEU A 5 -23.76 0.41 9.14
N PRO A 6 -23.17 1.58 9.42
CA PRO A 6 -23.68 2.86 8.94
C PRO A 6 -23.86 2.86 7.42
N LYS A 7 -24.89 3.51 6.89
CA LYS A 7 -25.17 3.57 5.43
C LYS A 7 -23.98 4.06 4.58
N SER A 8 -23.05 4.80 5.18
CA SER A 8 -21.79 5.22 4.53
C SER A 8 -20.84 4.06 4.21
N PHE A 9 -21.04 2.88 4.79
CA PHE A 9 -20.31 1.65 4.50
C PHE A 9 -21.00 0.78 3.44
N ASP A 10 -22.19 1.15 2.95
CA ASP A 10 -22.81 0.41 1.85
C ASP A 10 -21.98 0.48 0.55
N SER A 11 -21.16 1.53 0.39
CA SER A 11 -20.15 1.64 -0.68
C SER A 11 -18.91 0.76 -0.48
N LEU A 12 -18.69 0.25 0.74
CA LEU A 12 -17.62 -0.67 1.10
C LEU A 12 -18.10 -2.13 1.15
N ARG A 13 -19.36 -2.41 0.77
CA ARG A 13 -19.79 -3.78 0.51
C ARG A 13 -18.97 -4.31 -0.65
N ILE A 14 -17.96 -5.11 -0.31
CA ILE A 14 -17.20 -5.91 -1.26
C ILE A 14 -18.24 -6.77 -1.99
N PRO A 15 -18.47 -6.55 -3.29
CA PRO A 15 -19.40 -7.37 -4.05
C PRO A 15 -18.98 -8.83 -3.90
N THR A 16 -19.96 -9.73 -3.85
CA THR A 16 -19.68 -11.16 -3.87
C THR A 16 -18.72 -11.45 -5.03
N PRO A 17 -17.59 -12.13 -4.81
CA PRO A 17 -16.61 -12.35 -5.86
C PRO A 17 -17.28 -13.06 -7.04
N ILE A 18 -17.22 -12.43 -8.22
CA ILE A 18 -17.75 -12.99 -9.46
C ILE A 18 -16.70 -13.95 -10.01
N ASP A 19 -17.07 -15.22 -10.17
CA ASP A 19 -16.22 -16.16 -10.90
C ASP A 19 -16.31 -15.86 -12.40
N LEU A 20 -15.23 -15.32 -12.97
CA LEU A 20 -15.18 -14.97 -14.39
C LEU A 20 -15.35 -16.19 -15.31
N ASN A 21 -15.13 -17.41 -14.81
CA ASN A 21 -15.34 -18.64 -15.57
C ASN A 21 -16.83 -18.95 -15.81
N THR A 22 -17.74 -18.38 -15.00
CA THR A 22 -19.18 -18.56 -15.19
C THR A 22 -19.75 -17.66 -16.30
N ILE A 23 -18.94 -16.77 -16.87
CA ILE A 23 -19.33 -15.90 -17.98
C ILE A 23 -19.21 -16.69 -19.29
N THR A 24 -20.35 -16.93 -19.93
CA THR A 24 -20.47 -17.68 -21.19
C THR A 24 -19.95 -16.90 -22.40
N ASP A 25 -20.11 -15.58 -22.41
CA ASP A 25 -19.56 -14.71 -23.44
C ASP A 25 -18.03 -14.62 -23.30
N SER A 26 -17.32 -15.27 -24.22
CA SER A 26 -15.86 -15.32 -24.23
C SER A 26 -15.21 -13.94 -24.42
N ASN A 27 -15.82 -13.06 -25.22
CA ASN A 27 -15.28 -11.73 -25.49
C ASN A 27 -15.43 -10.84 -24.26
N LEU A 28 -16.60 -10.89 -23.60
CA LEU A 28 -16.83 -10.20 -22.34
C LEU A 28 -15.87 -10.69 -21.25
N ARG A 29 -15.72 -12.01 -21.12
CA ARG A 29 -14.80 -12.63 -20.14
C ARG A 29 -13.37 -12.19 -20.35
N GLN A 30 -12.88 -12.19 -21.59
CA GLN A 30 -11.52 -11.74 -21.91
C GLN A 30 -11.32 -10.27 -21.54
N ARG A 31 -12.25 -9.39 -21.94
CA ARG A 31 -12.17 -7.96 -21.63
C ARG A 31 -12.13 -7.70 -20.13
N LEU A 32 -12.95 -8.41 -19.35
CA LEU A 32 -12.96 -8.29 -17.90
C LEU A 32 -11.64 -8.76 -17.28
N ASN A 33 -11.10 -9.90 -17.72
CA ASN A 33 -9.80 -10.40 -17.29
C ASN A 33 -8.69 -9.37 -17.51
N GLU A 34 -8.62 -8.77 -18.71
CA GLU A 34 -7.63 -7.75 -19.04
C GLU A 34 -7.76 -6.51 -18.15
N GLN A 35 -8.99 -6.06 -17.85
CA GLN A 35 -9.22 -4.92 -16.97
C GLN A 35 -8.79 -5.24 -15.52
N CYS A 36 -9.14 -6.42 -15.01
CA CYS A 36 -8.72 -6.87 -13.69
C CYS A 36 -7.19 -6.92 -13.58
N GLN A 37 -6.50 -7.46 -14.59
CA GLN A 37 -5.04 -7.48 -14.62
C GLN A 37 -4.42 -6.08 -14.60
N LYS A 38 -4.96 -5.14 -15.38
CA LYS A 38 -4.51 -3.74 -15.38
C LYS A 38 -4.70 -3.07 -14.02
N ILE A 39 -5.84 -3.31 -13.37
CA ILE A 39 -6.10 -2.77 -12.02
C ILE A 39 -5.10 -3.35 -11.02
N LEU A 40 -4.91 -4.67 -11.00
CA LEU A 40 -3.96 -5.33 -10.11
C LEU A 40 -2.54 -4.81 -10.30
N GLN A 41 -2.08 -4.66 -11.55
CA GLN A 41 -0.77 -4.10 -11.86
C GLN A 41 -0.63 -2.66 -11.35
N ARG A 42 -1.63 -1.80 -11.59
CA ARG A 42 -1.63 -0.41 -11.10
C ARG A 42 -1.60 -0.36 -9.58
N THR A 43 -2.49 -1.08 -8.89
CA THR A 43 -2.55 -1.12 -7.44
C THR A 43 -1.24 -1.64 -6.83
N THR A 44 -0.62 -2.64 -7.46
CA THR A 44 0.69 -3.17 -7.03
C THR A 44 1.77 -2.10 -7.18
N SER A 45 1.80 -1.38 -8.30
CA SER A 45 2.73 -0.28 -8.55
C SER A 45 2.55 0.86 -7.55
N ASP A 46 1.31 1.29 -7.30
CA ASP A 46 1.02 2.38 -6.36
C ASP A 46 1.39 1.97 -4.93
N MET A 47 1.08 0.74 -4.54
CA MET A 47 1.47 0.19 -3.24
C MET A 47 3.00 0.12 -3.09
N MET A 48 3.73 -0.22 -4.16
CA MET A 48 5.18 -0.18 -4.18
C MET A 48 5.73 1.23 -3.91
N LEU A 49 5.15 2.26 -4.53
CA LEU A 49 5.53 3.65 -4.28
C LEU A 49 5.30 4.05 -2.82
N VAL A 50 4.18 3.61 -2.22
CA VAL A 50 3.91 3.83 -0.79
C VAL A 50 4.97 3.16 0.09
N TYR A 51 5.35 1.91 -0.22
CA TYR A 51 6.40 1.21 0.52
C TYR A 51 7.75 1.91 0.41
N ILE A 52 8.12 2.42 -0.77
CA ILE A 52 9.34 3.21 -0.97
C ILE A 52 9.32 4.47 -0.11
N ALA A 53 8.24 5.24 -0.14
CA ALA A 53 8.11 6.46 0.66
C ALA A 53 8.22 6.20 2.17
N ILE A 54 7.64 5.09 2.65
CA ILE A 54 7.77 4.67 4.06
C ILE A 54 9.23 4.31 4.38
N ALA A 55 9.89 3.56 3.50
CA ALA A 55 11.29 3.16 3.70
C ALA A 55 12.23 4.39 3.73
N GLU A 56 12.07 5.33 2.81
CA GLU A 56 12.83 6.58 2.76
C GLU A 56 12.62 7.43 4.02
N THR A 57 11.37 7.54 4.48
CA THR A 57 11.05 8.27 5.71
C THR A 57 11.75 7.65 6.92
N LYS A 58 11.67 6.32 7.08
CA LYS A 58 12.36 5.62 8.16
C LYS A 58 13.86 5.76 8.08
N TYR A 59 14.43 5.66 6.87
CA TYR A 59 15.86 5.86 6.66
C TYR A 59 16.30 7.26 7.15
N ASN A 60 15.57 8.31 6.76
CA ASN A 60 15.87 9.68 7.19
C ASN A 60 15.80 9.84 8.71
N GLU A 61 14.79 9.26 9.37
CA GLU A 61 14.69 9.27 10.84
C GLU A 61 15.91 8.61 11.50
N TRP A 62 16.37 7.49 10.96
CA TRP A 62 17.56 6.79 11.48
C TRP A 62 18.84 7.57 11.22
N GLN A 63 18.97 8.19 10.04
CA GLN A 63 20.12 9.04 9.71
C GLN A 63 20.24 10.21 10.69
N ILE A 64 19.14 10.89 10.98
CA ILE A 64 19.11 12.01 11.94
C ILE A 64 19.55 11.54 13.34
N LYS A 65 19.06 10.39 13.80
CA LYS A 65 19.44 9.82 15.10
C LYS A 65 20.92 9.47 15.15
N PHE A 66 21.45 8.91 14.06
CA PHE A 66 22.85 8.55 13.94
C PHE A 66 23.75 9.80 13.98
N ASP A 67 23.44 10.82 13.17
CA ASP A 67 24.21 12.06 13.10
C ASP A 67 24.23 12.77 14.45
N LYS A 68 23.10 12.76 15.17
CA LYS A 68 23.02 13.27 16.54
C LYS A 68 23.98 12.51 17.47
N ALA A 69 23.94 11.18 17.46
CA ALA A 69 24.80 10.35 18.31
C ALA A 69 26.30 10.61 18.04
N ILE A 70 26.69 10.72 16.77
CA ILE A 70 28.07 11.05 16.38
C ILE A 70 28.49 12.44 16.87
N ASN A 71 27.62 13.44 16.72
CA ASN A 71 27.91 14.80 17.17
C ASN A 71 28.03 14.89 18.69
N ASP A 72 27.18 14.19 19.43
CA ASP A 72 27.24 14.14 20.89
C ASP A 72 28.54 13.44 21.35
N MET A 73 28.96 12.37 20.68
CA MET A 73 30.24 11.71 20.97
C MET A 73 31.44 12.64 20.74
N LYS A 74 31.47 13.36 19.62
CA LYS A 74 32.53 14.34 19.32
C LYS A 74 32.62 15.46 20.35
N LYS A 75 31.48 15.97 20.82
CA LYS A 75 31.43 17.02 21.87
C LYS A 75 31.96 16.53 23.21
N ASN A 76 31.74 15.25 23.54
CA ASN A 76 32.25 14.68 24.79
C ASN A 76 33.77 14.48 24.72
N LEU A 77 34.31 14.05 23.57
CA LEU A 77 35.75 13.91 23.33
C LEU A 77 36.55 15.22 23.35
N THR A 78 35.90 16.37 23.19
CA THR A 78 36.55 17.69 23.20
C THR A 78 36.44 18.44 24.54
N ARG A 79 35.74 17.84 25.52
CA ARG A 79 35.56 18.40 26.87
C ARG A 79 36.44 17.74 27.94
N GLU A 80 37.14 16.67 27.58
CA GLU A 80 38.25 16.06 28.34
C GLU A 80 39.59 16.65 27.87
#